data_AF-A0A842IT93-F1
#
_entry.id   AF-A0A842IT93-F1
#
_cell.length_a   1.000
_cell.length_b   1.000
_cell.length_c   1.000
_cell.angle_alpha   90.00
_cell.angle_beta   90.00
_cell.angle_gamma   90.00
#
_symmetry.space_group_name_H-M   'P 1'
#
loop_
_entity.id
_entity.type
_entity.pdbx_description
1 polymer ?
#
loop_
_entity_poly.entity_id
_entity_poly.type
_entity_poly.pdbx_seq_one_letter_code
_entity_poly.pdbx_strand_id
1 'polypeptide(L)'
;MRQTITKSDKNLKILNKLIANGFYTGYIGPEKFELMPKRFPNNHRLIGIINENGNYDVKFDFKSPMNIAGKILIGLGILTIIVSLINGIWILPIALTILGLIVFADFKLKKRKEINRLTDKILEFHKSEYE
;
A
#
# COMPACT_ATOMS: atom_id res chain seq x y z
N MET A 1 4.02 9.76 -10.04
CA MET A 1 2.60 10.03 -10.36
C MET A 1 1.73 9.36 -9.31
N ARG A 2 0.72 10.06 -8.79
CA ARG A 2 -0.35 9.43 -7.99
C ARG A 2 -1.26 8.71 -8.97
N GLN A 3 -1.56 7.44 -8.72
CA GLN A 3 -2.52 6.72 -9.56
C GLN A 3 -3.93 7.06 -9.09
N THR A 4 -4.77 7.43 -10.04
CA THR A 4 -6.19 7.70 -9.80
C THR A 4 -7.05 6.77 -10.63
N ILE A 5 -8.16 6.31 -10.05
CA ILE A 5 -9.20 5.56 -10.75
C ILE A 5 -10.44 6.43 -10.81
N THR A 6 -10.95 6.69 -12.01
CA THR A 6 -12.20 7.45 -12.18
C THR A 6 -13.35 6.72 -11.51
N LYS A 7 -14.14 7.42 -10.69
CA LYS A 7 -15.35 6.83 -10.10
C LYS A 7 -16.44 6.76 -11.17
N SER A 8 -16.67 5.56 -11.68
CA SER A 8 -17.75 5.26 -12.62
C SER A 8 -18.36 3.91 -12.26
N ASP A 9 -19.62 3.68 -12.64
CA ASP A 9 -20.29 2.40 -12.41
C ASP A 9 -19.52 1.24 -13.04
N LYS A 10 -18.89 1.49 -14.19
CA LYS A 10 -18.01 0.53 -14.87
C LYS A 10 -16.81 0.17 -14.01
N ASN A 11 -16.08 1.15 -13.49
CA ASN A 11 -14.91 0.90 -12.66
C ASN A 11 -15.29 0.25 -11.32
N LEU A 12 -16.43 0.61 -10.74
CA LEU A 12 -16.97 -0.05 -9.55
C LEU A 12 -17.29 -1.53 -9.82
N LYS A 13 -17.90 -1.86 -10.96
CA LYS A 13 -18.12 -3.26 -11.36
C LYS A 13 -16.82 -4.03 -11.51
N ILE A 14 -15.79 -3.43 -12.09
CA ILE A 14 -14.46 -4.07 -12.24
C ILE A 14 -13.79 -4.29 -10.89
N LEU A 15 -13.84 -3.30 -9.99
CA LEU A 15 -13.36 -3.46 -8.62
C LEU A 15 -14.07 -4.62 -7.91
N ASN A 16 -15.39 -4.77 -8.10
CA ASN A 16 -16.12 -5.91 -7.57
C ASN A 16 -15.72 -7.24 -8.24
N LYS A 17 -15.52 -7.28 -9.57
CA LYS A 17 -15.00 -8.45 -10.29
C LYS A 17 -13.63 -8.88 -9.76
N LEU A 18 -12.76 -7.93 -9.41
CA LEU A 18 -11.45 -8.22 -8.83
C LEU A 18 -11.55 -8.96 -7.49
N ILE A 19 -12.57 -8.66 -6.69
CA ILE A 19 -12.86 -9.37 -5.43
C ILE A 19 -13.50 -10.74 -5.72
N ALA A 20 -14.53 -10.76 -6.57
CA ALA A 20 -15.28 -11.98 -6.91
C ALA A 20 -14.38 -13.07 -7.53
N ASN A 21 -13.44 -12.67 -8.40
CA ASN A 21 -12.48 -13.57 -9.03
C ASN A 21 -11.26 -13.90 -8.12
N GLY A 22 -11.27 -13.45 -6.86
CA GLY A 22 -10.28 -13.84 -5.86
C GLY A 22 -8.88 -13.21 -6.03
N PHE A 23 -8.73 -12.19 -6.88
CA PHE A 23 -7.46 -11.45 -6.97
C PHE A 23 -7.18 -10.67 -5.69
N TYR A 24 -8.24 -10.08 -5.13
CA TYR A 24 -8.20 -9.31 -3.90
C TYR A 24 -9.32 -9.74 -2.95
N THR A 25 -9.16 -9.41 -1.69
CA THR A 25 -10.22 -9.43 -0.67
C THR A 25 -10.40 -8.02 -0.14
N GLY A 26 -11.58 -7.65 0.33
CA GLY A 26 -11.80 -6.33 0.93
C GLY A 26 -13.20 -5.81 0.67
N TYR A 27 -13.36 -4.48 0.67
CA TYR A 27 -14.65 -3.83 0.49
C TYR A 27 -14.56 -2.64 -0.46
N ILE A 28 -15.68 -2.34 -1.11
CA ILE A 28 -15.85 -1.17 -1.96
C ILE A 28 -17.05 -0.41 -1.42
N GLY A 29 -16.79 0.78 -0.89
CA GLY A 29 -17.81 1.69 -0.37
C GLY A 29 -18.02 2.91 -1.26
N PRO A 30 -18.99 3.77 -0.91
CA PRO A 30 -19.35 4.94 -1.71
C PRO A 30 -18.20 5.97 -1.81
N GLU A 31 -17.39 6.11 -0.76
CA GLU A 31 -16.34 7.13 -0.66
C GLU A 31 -14.92 6.56 -0.66
N LYS A 32 -14.80 5.26 -0.38
CA LYS A 32 -13.51 4.59 -0.28
C LYS A 32 -13.63 3.11 -0.63
N PHE A 33 -12.55 2.54 -1.15
CA PHE A 33 -12.39 1.11 -1.25
C PHE A 33 -11.11 0.67 -0.54
N GLU A 34 -11.08 -0.57 -0.07
CA GLU A 34 -9.91 -1.20 0.52
C GLU A 34 -9.76 -2.59 -0.09
N LEU A 35 -8.62 -2.83 -0.75
CA LEU A 35 -8.29 -4.08 -1.40
C LEU A 35 -7.01 -4.66 -0.81
N MET A 36 -7.04 -5.94 -0.50
CA MET A 36 -5.96 -6.71 0.07
C MET A 36 -5.62 -7.85 -0.88
N PRO A 37 -4.36 -7.97 -1.37
CA PRO A 37 -3.98 -9.11 -2.20
C PRO A 37 -4.23 -10.44 -1.48
N LYS A 38 -4.82 -11.44 -2.16
CA LYS A 38 -5.10 -12.74 -1.53
C LYS A 38 -3.84 -13.60 -1.29
N ARG A 39 -2.67 -13.18 -1.78
CA ARG A 39 -1.39 -13.94 -1.70
C ARG A 39 -0.68 -13.70 -0.37
N PHE A 40 -0.27 -14.76 0.32
CA PHE A 40 0.56 -14.70 1.52
C PHE A 40 2.04 -14.51 1.17
N PRO A 41 2.84 -13.74 1.96
CA PRO A 41 2.43 -12.92 3.11
C PRO A 41 1.81 -11.59 2.66
N ASN A 42 0.61 -11.28 3.19
CA ASN A 42 -0.07 -10.03 2.89
C ASN A 42 -0.14 -9.10 4.11
N ASN A 43 0.81 -8.17 4.18
CA ASN A 43 0.87 -7.15 5.22
C ASN A 43 0.48 -5.77 4.70
N HIS A 44 -0.08 -5.69 3.48
CA HIS A 44 -0.34 -4.42 2.80
C HIS A 44 -1.78 -4.36 2.27
N ARG A 45 -2.21 -3.16 1.95
CA ARG A 45 -3.52 -2.86 1.41
C ARG A 45 -3.42 -1.73 0.39
N LEU A 46 -4.29 -1.79 -0.59
CA LEU A 46 -4.59 -0.72 -1.52
C LEU A 46 -5.84 -0.01 -1.02
N ILE A 47 -5.76 1.30 -0.83
CA ILE A 47 -6.89 2.13 -0.40
C ILE A 47 -7.15 3.14 -1.50
N GLY A 48 -8.36 3.17 -2.02
CA GLY A 48 -8.83 4.28 -2.84
C GLY A 48 -9.67 5.22 -2.00
N ILE A 49 -9.35 6.51 -1.96
CA ILE A 49 -10.17 7.54 -1.29
C ILE A 49 -10.57 8.56 -2.34
N ILE A 50 -11.84 8.94 -2.38
CA ILE A 50 -12.31 9.99 -3.29
C ILE A 50 -11.56 11.30 -3.02
N ASN A 51 -11.05 11.91 -4.07
CA ASN A 51 -10.45 13.25 -4.06
C ASN A 51 -11.47 14.32 -4.50
N GLU A 52 -11.05 15.58 -4.48
CA GLU A 52 -11.87 16.74 -4.88
C GLU A 52 -12.43 16.63 -6.30
N ASN A 53 -11.77 15.88 -7.18
CA ASN A 53 -12.19 15.66 -8.56
C ASN A 53 -13.16 14.48 -8.71
N GLY A 54 -13.64 13.90 -7.60
CA GLY A 54 -14.54 12.75 -7.61
C GLY A 54 -13.86 11.41 -7.96
N ASN A 55 -12.54 11.38 -8.11
CA ASN A 55 -11.77 10.19 -8.49
C ASN A 55 -11.15 9.52 -7.26
N TYR A 56 -10.98 8.21 -7.29
CA TYR A 56 -10.27 7.49 -6.23
C TYR A 56 -8.75 7.73 -6.36
N ASP A 57 -8.15 8.38 -5.37
CA ASP A 57 -6.69 8.42 -5.19
C ASP A 57 -6.21 7.11 -4.56
N VAL A 58 -5.44 6.34 -5.32
CA VAL A 58 -5.00 4.99 -4.92
C VAL A 58 -3.72 5.08 -4.11
N LYS A 59 -3.82 4.66 -2.86
CA LYS A 59 -2.72 4.59 -1.90
C LYS A 59 -2.38 3.15 -1.60
N PHE A 60 -1.10 2.92 -1.30
CA PHE A 60 -0.59 1.64 -0.82
C PHE A 60 -0.09 1.86 0.59
N ASP A 61 -0.59 1.05 1.52
CA ASP A 61 -0.34 1.20 2.95
C ASP A 61 -0.17 -0.16 3.61
N PHE A 62 0.43 -0.19 4.79
CA PHE A 62 0.45 -1.40 5.61
C PHE A 62 -0.92 -1.67 6.24
N LYS A 63 -1.20 -2.94 6.51
CA LYS A 63 -2.37 -3.33 7.30
C LYS A 63 -2.21 -2.81 8.74
N SER A 64 -3.33 -2.52 9.40
CA SER A 64 -3.37 -1.90 10.73
C SER A 64 -2.37 -2.47 11.77
N PRO A 65 -2.21 -3.81 11.99
CA PRO A 65 -1.25 -4.27 12.99
C PRO A 65 0.19 -3.93 12.62
N MET A 66 0.54 -3.99 11.32
CA MET A 66 1.89 -3.68 10.85
C MET A 66 2.16 -2.17 10.84
N ASN A 67 1.15 -1.35 10.53
CA ASN A 67 1.29 0.11 10.59
C ASN A 67 1.54 0.59 12.03
N ILE A 68 0.80 0.03 12.99
CA ILE A 68 0.99 0.34 14.42
C ILE A 68 2.38 -0.14 14.89
N ALA A 69 2.75 -1.39 14.57
CA ALA A 69 4.07 -1.92 14.91
C ALA A 69 5.22 -1.08 14.32
N GLY A 70 5.08 -0.65 13.06
CA GLY A 70 6.06 0.22 12.41
C GLY A 70 6.24 1.56 13.13
N LYS A 71 5.15 2.21 13.55
CA LYS A 71 5.22 3.46 14.32
C LYS A 71 5.93 3.28 15.66
N ILE A 72 5.63 2.19 16.38
CA ILE A 72 6.28 1.86 17.65
C ILE A 72 7.77 1.60 17.44
N LEU A 73 8.15 0.82 16.43
CA LEU A 73 9.55 0.53 16.09
C LEU A 73 10.32 1.80 15.73
N ILE A 74 9.71 2.73 14.98
CA ILE A 74 10.32 4.03 14.68
C ILE A 74 10.58 4.81 15.98
N GLY A 75 9.61 4.87 16.89
CA GLY A 75 9.76 5.54 18.18
C GLY A 75 10.91 4.95 19.02
N LEU A 76 10.97 3.63 19.13
CA LEU A 76 12.05 2.92 19.83
C LEU A 76 13.42 3.10 19.14
N GLY A 77 13.43 3.10 17.81
CA GLY A 77 14.63 3.31 17.01
C GLY A 77 15.23 4.70 17.25
N ILE A 78 14.40 5.74 17.25
CA ILE A 78 14.84 7.12 17.55
C ILE A 78 15.42 7.21 18.97
N LEU A 79 14.73 6.62 19.95
CA LEU A 79 15.20 6.62 21.35
C LEU A 79 16.58 5.94 21.46
N THR A 80 16.75 4.81 20.78
CA THR A 80 18.00 4.05 20.74
C THR A 80 19.12 4.85 20.08
N ILE A 81 18.83 5.55 18.99
CA ILE A 81 19.78 6.44 18.31
C ILE A 81 20.26 7.53 19.27
N ILE A 82 19.35 8.20 19.99
CA ILE A 82 19.70 9.28 20.93
C ILE A 82 20.61 8.76 22.04
N VAL A 83 20.23 7.66 22.71
CA VAL A 83 21.03 7.06 23.79
C VAL A 83 22.41 6.63 23.29
N SER A 84 22.46 6.03 22.11
CA SER A 84 23.72 5.58 21.50
C SER A 84 24.66 6.74 21.17
N LEU A 85 24.12 7.86 20.67
CA LEU A 85 24.90 9.06 20.38
C LEU A 85 25.47 9.69 21.65
N ILE A 86 24.69 9.74 22.74
CA ILE A 86 25.16 10.22 24.05
C ILE A 86 26.35 9.39 24.55
N ASN A 87 26.31 8.08 24.34
CA ASN A 87 27.38 7.15 24.74
C ASN A 87 28.55 7.11 23.74
N GLY A 88 28.56 7.93 22.68
CA GLY A 88 29.60 7.95 21.65
C GLY A 88 29.63 6.71 20.74
N ILE A 89 28.58 5.88 20.78
CA ILE A 89 28.47 4.67 19.98
C ILE A 89 27.77 5.03 18.65
N TRP A 90 28.56 5.15 17.58
CA TRP A 90 28.05 5.54 16.25
C TRP A 90 27.54 4.36 15.40
N ILE A 91 27.96 3.13 15.73
CA ILE A 91 27.64 1.93 14.95
C ILE A 91 26.12 1.68 14.88
N LEU A 92 25.41 1.91 15.99
CA LEU A 92 23.96 1.68 16.09
C LEU A 92 23.15 2.67 15.23
N PRO A 93 23.37 4.00 15.29
CA PRO A 93 22.75 4.95 14.37
C PRO A 93 22.97 4.61 12.90
N ILE A 94 24.20 4.23 12.51
CA ILE A 94 24.53 3.87 11.14
C ILE A 94 23.76 2.61 10.71
N ALA A 95 23.79 1.56 11.53
CA ALA A 95 23.10 0.30 11.25
C ALA A 95 21.58 0.49 11.12
N LEU A 96 20.96 1.23 12.04
CA LEU A 96 19.52 1.52 12.00
C LEU A 96 19.13 2.35 10.78
N THR A 97 19.96 3.31 10.37
CA THR A 97 19.73 4.12 9.18
C THR A 97 19.76 3.26 7.91
N ILE A 98 20.77 2.40 7.76
CA ILE A 98 20.89 1.47 6.63
C ILE A 98 19.68 0.53 6.57
N LEU A 99 19.29 -0.04 7.72
CA LEU A 99 18.14 -0.93 7.80
C LEU A 99 16.83 -0.21 7.42
N GLY A 100 16.65 1.03 7.87
CA GLY A 100 15.51 1.87 7.48
C GLY A 100 15.43 2.10 5.97
N LEU A 101 16.57 2.36 5.31
CA LEU A 101 16.64 2.53 3.86
C LEU A 101 16.27 1.25 3.10
N ILE A 102 16.75 0.09 3.56
CA ILE A 102 16.42 -1.21 2.95
C ILE A 102 14.90 -1.46 3.03
N VAL A 103 14.30 -1.29 4.20
CA VAL A 103 12.85 -1.47 4.41
C VAL A 103 12.05 -0.50 3.53
N PHE A 104 12.49 0.76 3.44
CA PHE A 104 11.86 1.76 2.58
C PHE A 104 11.93 1.40 1.09
N ALA A 105 13.07 0.90 0.62
CA ALA A 105 13.26 0.47 -0.75
C ALA A 105 12.35 -0.73 -1.08
N ASP A 106 12.30 -1.75 -0.21
CA ASP A 106 11.43 -2.92 -0.37
C ASP A 106 9.95 -2.51 -0.42
N PHE A 107 9.52 -1.60 0.48
CA PHE A 107 8.17 -1.07 0.47
C PHE A 107 7.83 -0.36 -0.86
N LYS A 108 8.72 0.48 -1.38
CA LYS A 108 8.53 1.16 -2.68
C LYS A 108 8.43 0.16 -3.83
N LEU A 109 9.23 -0.89 -3.83
CA LEU A 109 9.19 -1.94 -4.85
C LEU A 109 7.87 -2.70 -4.80
N LYS A 110 7.43 -3.13 -3.61
CA LYS A 110 6.14 -3.81 -3.40
C LYS A 110 4.97 -2.93 -3.83
N LYS A 111 4.98 -1.65 -3.44
CA LYS A 111 4.00 -0.66 -3.88
C LYS A 111 3.88 -0.60 -5.39
N ARG A 112 5.01 -0.46 -6.10
CA ARG A 112 5.02 -0.37 -7.57
C ARG A 112 4.46 -1.64 -8.20
N LYS A 113 4.87 -2.82 -7.71
CA LYS A 113 4.39 -4.11 -8.22
C LYS A 113 2.88 -4.26 -8.06
N GLU A 114 2.34 -3.97 -6.88
CA GLU A 114 0.91 -4.13 -6.62
C GLU A 114 0.06 -3.09 -7.35
N ILE A 115 0.54 -1.85 -7.47
CA ILE A 115 -0.13 -0.83 -8.28
C ILE A 115 -0.19 -1.25 -9.75
N ASN A 116 0.93 -1.69 -10.33
CA ASN A 116 0.96 -2.16 -11.72
C ASN A 116 0.01 -3.34 -11.92
N ARG A 117 0.02 -4.32 -11.01
CA ARG A 117 -0.88 -5.47 -11.06
C ARG A 117 -2.35 -5.08 -11.00
N LEU A 118 -2.70 -4.11 -10.15
CA LEU A 118 -4.06 -3.55 -10.11
C LEU A 118 -4.42 -2.94 -11.47
N THR A 119 -3.56 -2.07 -12.01
CA THR A 119 -3.77 -1.42 -13.31
C THR A 119 -3.93 -2.45 -14.43
N ASP A 120 -3.04 -3.43 -14.52
CA ASP A 120 -3.06 -4.47 -15.55
C ASP A 120 -4.37 -5.26 -15.51
N LYS A 121 -4.82 -5.65 -14.32
CA LYS A 121 -6.07 -6.39 -14.16
C LYS A 121 -7.31 -5.56 -14.46
N ILE A 122 -7.31 -4.26 -14.11
CA ILE A 122 -8.40 -3.35 -14.50
C ILE A 122 -8.46 -3.23 -16.03
N LEU A 123 -7.31 -3.07 -16.70
CA LEU A 123 -7.22 -2.98 -18.15
C LEU A 123 -7.67 -4.27 -18.85
N GLU A 124 -7.30 -5.43 -18.32
CA GLU A 124 -7.73 -6.74 -18.80
C GLU A 124 -9.25 -6.87 -18.77
N PHE A 125 -9.89 -6.54 -17.64
CA PHE A 125 -11.35 -6.56 -17.54
C PHE A 125 -12.03 -5.50 -18.41
N HIS A 126 -11.37 -4.37 -18.67
CA HIS A 126 -11.90 -3.40 -19.63
C HIS A 126 -11.91 -3.94 -21.05
N LYS A 127 -10.86 -4.64 -21.48
CA LYS A 127 -10.77 -5.21 -22.83
C LYS A 127 -11.77 -6.36 -23.03
N SER A 128 -11.88 -7.26 -22.05
CA SER A 128 -12.80 -8.40 -22.12
C SER A 128 -14.28 -8.03 -22.11
N GLU A 129 -14.63 -6.78 -21.82
CA GLU A 129 -16.01 -6.28 -21.80
C GLU A 129 -16.38 -5.56 -23.11
N TYR A 130 -15.43 -5.42 -24.04
CA TYR A 130 -15.61 -4.87 -25.40
C TYR A 130 -15.39 -5.91 -26.52
N GLU A 131 -15.05 -7.16 -26.15
CA GLU A 131 -15.18 -8.34 -27.00
C GLU A 131 -16.52 -9.03 -26.71
#